data_AF-A0A7S1ZDT4-F1
#
_entry.id   AF-A0A7S1ZDT4-F1
#
_cell.length_a   1.000
_cell.length_b   1.000
_cell.length_c   1.000
_cell.angle_alpha   90.00
_cell.angle_beta   90.00
_cell.angle_gamma   90.00
#
_symmetry.space_group_name_H-M   'P 1'
#
loop_
_entity.id
_entity.type
_entity.pdbx_description
1 polymer ?
#
loop_
_entity_poly.entity_id
_entity_poly.type
_entity_poly.pdbx_seq_one_letter_code
_entity_poly.pdbx_strand_id
1 'polypeptide(L)'
;EMARQKRVCIFGNGNAGFEVAQNTYDVAEKVTVIGKHAHRTAAITKYTGDVRIKFMQVLENFHFKLLDTVDQADAYLHLSGLENVLGEKDLDMADFALYTAIKMERDACEVSVIATGFRSQIPGMNLTSRFPDMGPWYESTEVPRVHYIGWHMHKFDFQTSAGGFLHGFRYLI
;
A
#
# COMPACT_ATOMS: atom_id res chain seq x y z
N GLU A 1 -20.81 -2.55 4.91
CA GLU A 1 -21.98 -2.43 4.02
C GLU A 1 -21.57 -2.41 2.55
N MET A 2 -20.64 -1.52 2.15
CA MET A 2 -20.20 -1.40 0.75
C MET A 2 -19.69 -2.70 0.11
N ALA A 3 -19.04 -3.58 0.87
CA ALA A 3 -18.46 -4.84 0.40
C ALA A 3 -19.40 -6.07 0.50
N ARG A 4 -20.61 -5.92 1.06
CA ARG A 4 -21.49 -7.06 1.35
C ARG A 4 -21.97 -7.71 0.05
N GLN A 5 -21.76 -9.03 -0.09
CA GLN A 5 -22.14 -9.85 -1.25
C GLN A 5 -21.64 -9.28 -2.57
N LYS A 6 -20.43 -8.71 -2.55
CA LYS A 6 -19.78 -8.17 -3.73
C LYS A 6 -18.40 -8.79 -3.90
N ARG A 7 -17.93 -8.77 -5.14
CA ARG A 7 -16.54 -9.12 -5.48
C ARG A 7 -15.65 -7.91 -5.22
N VAL A 8 -14.77 -8.03 -4.23
CA VAL A 8 -13.90 -6.95 -3.75
C VAL A 8 -12.49 -7.17 -4.28
N CYS A 9 -11.93 -6.17 -4.95
CA CYS A 9 -10.57 -6.19 -5.48
C CYS A 9 -9.74 -5.12 -4.79
N ILE A 10 -8.63 -5.55 -4.19
CA ILE A 10 -7.75 -4.73 -3.38
C ILE A 10 -6.41 -4.62 -4.07
N PHE A 11 -6.03 -3.41 -4.45
CA PHE A 11 -4.79 -3.13 -5.13
C PHE A 11 -3.75 -2.65 -4.11
N GLY A 12 -2.73 -3.46 -3.89
CA GLY A 12 -1.71 -3.29 -2.87
C GLY A 12 -1.73 -4.43 -1.87
N ASN A 13 -0.61 -5.15 -1.76
CA ASN A 13 -0.48 -6.33 -0.89
C ASN A 13 0.41 -6.05 0.35
N GLY A 14 0.42 -4.81 0.80
CA GLY A 14 1.03 -4.41 2.08
C GLY A 14 0.05 -4.56 3.26
N ASN A 15 0.45 -4.08 4.44
CA ASN A 15 -0.39 -4.15 5.65
C ASN A 15 -1.81 -3.62 5.44
N ALA A 16 -1.96 -2.45 4.81
CA ALA A 16 -3.27 -1.85 4.58
C ALA A 16 -4.19 -2.73 3.71
N GLY A 17 -3.66 -3.31 2.64
CA GLY A 17 -4.44 -4.17 1.75
C GLY A 17 -4.90 -5.45 2.44
N PHE A 18 -4.00 -6.09 3.20
CA PHE A 18 -4.32 -7.28 3.98
C PHE A 18 -5.30 -6.99 5.14
N GLU A 19 -5.20 -5.81 5.77
CA GLU A 19 -6.16 -5.38 6.80
C GLU A 19 -7.55 -5.12 6.23
N VAL A 20 -7.64 -4.49 5.05
CA VAL A 20 -8.91 -4.35 4.34
C VAL A 20 -9.46 -5.72 3.98
N ALA A 21 -8.64 -6.60 3.40
CA ALA A 21 -9.05 -7.95 3.00
C ALA A 21 -9.67 -8.71 4.17
N GLN A 22 -8.98 -8.70 5.32
CA GLN A 22 -9.44 -9.30 6.58
C GLN A 22 -10.80 -8.75 7.02
N ASN A 23 -10.99 -7.43 6.96
CA ASN A 23 -12.21 -6.78 7.42
C ASN A 23 -13.39 -6.94 6.44
N THR A 24 -13.11 -7.15 5.15
CA THR A 24 -14.14 -7.39 4.13
C THR A 24 -14.49 -8.86 3.97
N TYR A 25 -13.65 -9.76 4.48
CA TYR A 25 -13.75 -11.19 4.27
C TYR A 25 -15.11 -11.77 4.66
N ASP A 26 -15.61 -11.45 5.86
CA ASP A 26 -16.84 -12.05 6.40
C ASP A 26 -18.12 -11.63 5.65
N VAL A 27 -18.04 -10.60 4.80
CA VAL A 27 -19.20 -10.02 4.12
C VAL A 27 -19.11 -10.06 2.61
N ALA A 28 -17.90 -10.14 2.04
CA ALA A 28 -17.70 -10.18 0.60
C ALA A 28 -18.02 -11.57 0.02
N GLU A 29 -18.43 -11.60 -1.25
CA GLU A 29 -18.58 -12.87 -1.98
C GLU A 29 -17.22 -13.47 -2.33
N LYS A 30 -16.30 -12.60 -2.73
CA LYS A 30 -14.93 -12.93 -3.13
C LYS A 30 -14.01 -11.77 -2.80
N VAL A 31 -12.83 -12.08 -2.26
CA VAL A 31 -11.77 -11.09 -2.05
C VAL A 31 -10.57 -11.42 -2.92
N THR A 32 -10.17 -10.46 -3.75
CA THR A 32 -8.95 -10.53 -4.55
C THR A 32 -7.95 -9.49 -4.06
N VAL A 33 -6.73 -9.90 -3.74
CA VAL A 33 -5.63 -8.99 -3.38
C VAL A 33 -4.56 -9.05 -4.46
N ILE A 34 -4.23 -7.91 -5.05
CA ILE A 34 -3.28 -7.80 -6.16
C ILE A 34 -2.11 -6.92 -5.72
N GLY A 35 -0.88 -7.41 -5.86
CA GLY A 35 0.32 -6.64 -5.53
C GLY A 35 1.43 -6.77 -6.57
N LYS A 36 2.29 -5.75 -6.63
CA LYS A 36 3.43 -5.72 -7.57
C LYS A 36 4.50 -6.78 -7.27
N HIS A 37 4.70 -7.09 -6.00
CA HIS A 37 5.76 -8.01 -5.55
C HIS A 37 5.17 -9.04 -4.59
N ALA A 38 5.91 -10.09 -4.26
CA ALA A 38 5.52 -10.98 -3.16
C ALA A 38 5.36 -10.17 -1.85
N HIS A 39 4.33 -10.52 -1.07
CA HIS A 39 4.14 -9.89 0.23
C HIS A 39 5.30 -10.28 1.15
N ARG A 40 5.80 -9.31 1.91
CA ARG A 40 6.77 -9.55 2.98
C ARG A 40 6.02 -9.73 4.28
N THR A 41 6.44 -10.70 5.10
CA THR A 41 5.78 -10.99 6.39
C THR A 41 6.64 -10.51 7.54
N ALA A 42 6.08 -9.67 8.41
CA ALA A 42 6.78 -9.04 9.53
C ALA A 42 7.38 -10.04 10.52
N ALA A 43 6.79 -11.23 10.65
CA ALA A 43 7.33 -12.29 11.51
C ALA A 43 8.67 -12.85 11.02
N ILE A 44 8.91 -12.79 9.70
CA ILE A 44 10.13 -13.24 9.04
C ILE A 44 11.14 -12.09 9.00
N THR A 45 10.73 -10.94 8.47
CA THR A 45 11.62 -9.80 8.22
C THR A 45 11.95 -8.99 9.47
N LYS A 46 11.17 -9.15 10.54
CA LYS A 46 11.21 -8.34 11.77
C LYS A 46 10.92 -6.86 11.55
N TYR A 47 10.57 -6.46 10.32
CA TYR A 47 10.20 -5.10 9.99
C TYR A 47 8.71 -4.87 10.20
N THR A 48 8.36 -3.88 11.02
CA THR A 48 6.97 -3.62 11.44
C THR A 48 6.07 -3.11 10.31
N GLY A 49 6.65 -2.60 9.21
CA GLY A 49 5.92 -2.14 8.04
C GLY A 49 5.49 -3.25 7.09
N ASP A 50 5.96 -4.50 7.29
CA ASP A 50 5.56 -5.67 6.51
C ASP A 50 4.27 -6.32 7.04
N VAL A 51 3.64 -7.19 6.24
CA VAL A 51 2.34 -7.81 6.54
C VAL A 51 2.40 -8.56 7.86
N ARG A 52 1.50 -8.21 8.78
CA ARG A 52 1.37 -8.90 10.07
C ARG A 52 0.63 -10.23 9.92
N ILE A 53 1.07 -11.23 10.69
CA ILE A 53 0.46 -12.57 10.72
C ILE A 53 -1.05 -12.52 10.97
N LYS A 54 -1.51 -11.62 11.85
CA LYS A 54 -2.93 -11.47 12.18
C LYS A 54 -3.85 -11.11 11.00
N PHE A 55 -3.29 -10.65 9.88
CA PHE A 55 -4.05 -10.31 8.67
C PHE A 55 -3.90 -11.35 7.56
N MET A 56 -3.22 -12.48 7.80
CA MET A 56 -2.94 -13.50 6.78
C MET A 56 -4.10 -14.47 6.53
N GLN A 57 -5.26 -14.29 7.17
CA GLN A 57 -6.41 -15.19 6.96
C GLN A 57 -6.81 -15.28 5.48
N VAL A 58 -6.65 -14.21 4.71
CA VAL A 58 -6.88 -14.22 3.25
C VAL A 58 -5.97 -15.20 2.50
N LEU A 59 -4.72 -15.41 2.96
CA LEU A 59 -3.80 -16.40 2.38
C LEU A 59 -4.18 -17.82 2.77
N GLU A 60 -4.62 -18.03 4.02
CA GLU A 60 -5.14 -19.32 4.44
C GLU A 60 -6.36 -19.68 3.58
N ASN A 61 -7.28 -18.74 3.38
CA ASN A 61 -8.43 -18.97 2.52
C ASN A 61 -8.03 -19.18 1.07
N PHE A 62 -7.10 -18.40 0.50
CA PHE A 62 -6.59 -18.69 -0.84
C PHE A 62 -6.07 -20.13 -1.00
N HIS A 63 -5.40 -20.67 0.03
CA HIS A 63 -4.86 -22.02 0.00
C HIS A 63 -5.90 -23.12 0.31
N PHE A 64 -6.94 -22.83 1.10
CA PHE A 64 -7.90 -23.82 1.60
C PHE A 64 -9.35 -23.66 1.11
N LYS A 65 -9.68 -22.52 0.48
CA LYS A 65 -10.97 -22.17 -0.14
C LYS A 65 -10.73 -21.60 -1.55
N LEU A 66 -11.28 -22.26 -2.56
CA LEU A 66 -10.99 -21.99 -3.97
C LEU A 66 -11.52 -20.65 -4.54
N LEU A 67 -12.20 -19.82 -3.75
CA LEU A 67 -12.88 -18.62 -4.27
C LEU A 67 -12.03 -17.35 -4.19
N ASP A 68 -11.22 -17.20 -3.13
CA ASP A 68 -10.38 -16.02 -2.95
C ASP A 68 -9.11 -16.11 -3.78
N THR A 69 -8.51 -14.98 -4.09
CA THR A 69 -7.32 -14.93 -4.95
C THR A 69 -6.32 -13.92 -4.40
N VAL A 70 -5.08 -14.35 -4.20
CA VAL A 70 -3.96 -13.45 -3.95
C VAL A 70 -3.02 -13.57 -5.12
N ASP A 71 -2.93 -12.52 -5.92
CA ASP A 71 -2.18 -12.54 -7.17
C ASP A 71 -1.04 -11.51 -7.18
N GLN A 72 -0.02 -11.84 -7.96
CA GLN A 72 1.10 -10.98 -8.27
C GLN A 72 0.98 -10.55 -9.72
N ALA A 73 0.47 -9.35 -9.93
CA ALA A 73 0.47 -8.71 -11.23
C ALA A 73 1.48 -7.56 -11.19
N ASP A 74 2.32 -7.45 -12.22
CA ASP A 74 3.23 -6.31 -12.39
C ASP A 74 2.43 -5.08 -12.84
N ALA A 75 1.53 -4.63 -11.96
CA ALA A 75 0.64 -3.51 -12.19
C ALA A 75 1.29 -2.26 -11.56
N TYR A 76 1.70 -1.32 -12.40
CA TYR A 76 2.12 0.01 -11.97
C TYR A 76 0.88 0.78 -11.53
N LEU A 77 0.54 0.62 -10.24
CA LEU A 77 -0.66 1.22 -9.66
C LEU A 77 -0.30 2.52 -8.94
N HIS A 78 -0.22 3.60 -9.71
CA HIS A 78 -0.25 4.96 -9.17
C HIS A 78 -1.67 5.47 -9.28
N LEU A 79 -2.39 5.52 -8.16
CA LEU A 79 -3.70 6.15 -8.10
C LEU A 79 -3.59 7.34 -7.15
N SER A 80 -3.27 8.48 -7.73
CA SER A 80 -3.48 9.76 -7.07
C SER A 80 -4.93 10.17 -7.21
N GLY A 81 -5.81 9.74 -6.29
CA GLY A 81 -7.07 10.43 -5.96
C GLY A 81 -8.09 10.67 -7.08
N LEU A 82 -8.16 9.84 -8.12
CA LEU A 82 -8.77 10.24 -9.39
C LEU A 82 -10.03 9.47 -9.83
N GLU A 83 -10.56 8.56 -9.02
CA GLU A 83 -11.57 7.60 -9.50
C GLU A 83 -12.99 8.19 -9.51
N ASN A 84 -13.21 9.35 -8.87
CA ASN A 84 -14.52 10.00 -8.79
C ASN A 84 -14.55 11.43 -9.36
N VAL A 85 -13.46 11.92 -9.95
CA VAL A 85 -13.33 13.36 -10.32
C VAL A 85 -13.00 13.59 -11.80
N LEU A 86 -12.31 12.66 -12.47
CA LEU A 86 -11.76 12.95 -13.80
C LEU A 86 -12.38 12.09 -14.91
N GLY A 87 -12.75 12.77 -16.01
CA GLY A 87 -13.23 12.12 -17.22
C GLY A 87 -12.08 11.45 -17.97
N GLU A 88 -12.42 10.55 -18.89
CA GLU A 88 -11.48 9.74 -19.70
C GLU A 88 -10.40 10.56 -20.44
N LYS A 89 -10.60 11.87 -20.58
CA LYS A 89 -9.68 12.82 -21.25
C LYS A 89 -8.66 13.48 -20.33
N ASP A 90 -8.84 13.39 -19.01
CA ASP A 90 -8.00 14.07 -18.01
C ASP A 90 -6.98 13.11 -17.35
N LEU A 91 -7.02 11.82 -17.71
CA LEU A 91 -6.09 10.79 -17.26
C LEU A 91 -4.83 10.81 -18.14
N ASP A 92 -3.65 10.74 -17.52
CA ASP A 92 -2.43 10.50 -18.29
C ASP A 92 -2.40 9.06 -18.86
N MET A 93 -1.42 8.73 -19.71
CA MET A 93 -1.36 7.41 -20.35
C MET A 93 -1.19 6.25 -19.35
N ALA A 94 -0.56 6.49 -18.19
CA ALA A 94 -0.38 5.47 -17.17
C ALA A 94 -1.67 5.27 -16.35
N ASP A 95 -2.33 6.38 -16.00
CA ASP A 95 -3.62 6.39 -15.32
C ASP A 95 -4.74 5.84 -16.22
N PHE A 96 -4.68 6.07 -17.53
CA PHE A 96 -5.62 5.53 -18.52
C PHE A 96 -5.38 4.03 -18.76
N ALA A 97 -4.13 3.58 -18.87
CA ALA A 97 -3.80 2.16 -18.97
C ALA A 97 -4.25 1.41 -17.70
N LEU A 98 -4.12 2.05 -16.54
CA LEU A 98 -4.58 1.53 -15.27
C LEU A 98 -6.11 1.52 -15.15
N TYR A 99 -6.78 2.61 -15.50
CA TYR A 99 -8.24 2.66 -15.58
C TYR A 99 -8.77 1.58 -16.53
N THR A 100 -8.09 1.34 -17.65
CA THR A 100 -8.45 0.29 -18.62
C THR A 100 -8.22 -1.11 -18.06
N ALA A 101 -7.10 -1.37 -17.37
CA ALA A 101 -6.84 -2.65 -16.71
C ALA A 101 -7.89 -2.95 -15.62
N ILE A 102 -8.19 -1.96 -14.77
CA ILE A 102 -9.26 -2.04 -13.76
C ILE A 102 -10.62 -2.25 -14.44
N LYS A 103 -10.89 -1.58 -15.56
CA LYS A 103 -12.15 -1.71 -16.32
C LYS A 103 -12.26 -3.04 -17.07
N MET A 104 -11.16 -3.66 -17.48
CA MET A 104 -11.13 -5.03 -18.01
C MET A 104 -11.33 -6.06 -16.89
N GLU A 105 -10.87 -5.77 -15.67
CA GLU A 105 -11.19 -6.53 -14.45
C GLU A 105 -12.58 -6.20 -13.86
N ARG A 106 -13.27 -5.13 -14.28
CA ARG A 106 -14.59 -4.74 -13.72
C ARG A 106 -15.67 -5.79 -13.95
N ASP A 107 -15.56 -6.61 -14.99
CA ASP A 107 -16.48 -7.75 -15.16
C ASP A 107 -16.30 -8.79 -14.03
N ALA A 108 -15.19 -8.72 -13.28
CA ALA A 108 -14.87 -9.51 -12.09
C ALA A 108 -14.94 -8.74 -10.76
N CYS A 109 -14.82 -7.41 -10.73
CA CYS A 109 -14.71 -6.59 -9.51
C CYS A 109 -15.83 -5.54 -9.38
N GLU A 110 -16.66 -5.64 -8.34
CA GLU A 110 -17.75 -4.69 -8.05
C GLU A 110 -17.35 -3.58 -7.07
N VAL A 111 -16.33 -3.84 -6.24
CA VAL A 111 -15.74 -2.87 -5.31
C VAL A 111 -14.24 -2.89 -5.48
N SER A 112 -13.65 -1.73 -5.73
CA SER A 112 -12.21 -1.55 -5.84
C SER A 112 -11.69 -0.78 -4.63
N VAL A 113 -10.59 -1.25 -4.04
CA VAL A 113 -9.91 -0.58 -2.93
C VAL A 113 -8.46 -0.36 -3.28
N ILE A 114 -8.00 0.88 -3.16
CA ILE A 114 -6.63 1.26 -3.45
C ILE A 114 -5.83 1.33 -2.15
N ALA A 115 -4.95 0.36 -1.96
CA ALA A 115 -4.09 0.19 -0.79
C ALA A 115 -2.59 0.20 -1.18
N THR A 116 -2.23 1.03 -2.16
CA THR A 116 -0.87 1.11 -2.74
C THR A 116 0.12 1.92 -1.89
N GLY A 117 -0.35 2.47 -0.76
CA GLY A 117 0.44 3.26 0.18
C GLY A 117 0.47 4.74 -0.17
N PHE A 118 1.40 5.47 0.46
CA PHE A 118 1.53 6.91 0.30
C PHE A 118 2.90 7.29 -0.25
N ARG A 119 2.94 8.38 -1.01
CA ARG A 119 4.18 9.06 -1.40
C ARG A 119 4.40 10.25 -0.48
N SER A 120 5.64 10.40 -0.01
CA SER A 120 6.06 11.58 0.74
C SER A 120 5.93 12.81 -0.15
N GLN A 121 5.31 13.87 0.36
CA GLN A 121 5.35 15.20 -0.23
C GLN A 121 5.71 16.20 0.87
N ILE A 122 6.73 17.00 0.62
CA ILE A 122 7.22 18.01 1.56
C ILE A 122 7.09 19.37 0.87
N PRO A 123 6.30 20.30 1.42
CA PRO A 123 6.13 21.62 0.82
C PRO A 123 7.47 22.31 0.56
N GLY A 124 7.64 22.82 -0.66
CA GLY A 124 8.88 23.51 -1.07
C GLY A 124 10.04 22.58 -1.46
N MET A 125 9.84 21.26 -1.51
CA MET A 125 10.85 20.29 -1.89
C MET A 125 10.34 19.36 -3.00
N ASN A 126 11.19 19.10 -3.99
CA ASN A 126 10.89 18.12 -5.04
C ASN A 126 11.60 16.80 -4.74
N LEU A 127 10.90 15.89 -4.09
CA LEU A 127 11.45 14.59 -3.71
C LEU A 127 11.61 13.69 -4.93
N THR A 128 12.84 13.34 -5.27
CA THR A 128 13.17 12.33 -6.29
C THR A 128 13.11 10.90 -5.73
N SER A 129 13.12 10.76 -4.40
CA SER A 129 13.13 9.49 -3.68
C SER A 129 11.93 9.38 -2.73
N ARG A 130 11.71 8.19 -2.15
CA ARG A 130 10.64 7.93 -1.17
C ARG A 130 10.78 8.79 0.11
N PHE A 131 11.99 9.20 0.46
CA PHE A 131 12.31 9.94 1.69
C PHE A 131 13.11 11.21 1.37
N PRO A 132 12.95 12.30 2.15
CA PRO A 132 13.83 13.46 2.02
C PRO A 132 15.26 13.13 2.38
N ASP A 133 16.19 13.89 1.82
CA ASP A 133 17.55 13.89 2.33
C ASP A 133 17.60 14.55 3.72
N MET A 134 18.27 13.87 4.64
CA MET A 134 18.45 14.30 6.02
C MET A 134 19.81 13.87 6.57
N GLY A 135 20.25 14.56 7.61
CA GLY A 135 21.43 14.22 8.39
C GLY A 135 21.15 13.23 9.52
N PRO A 136 22.17 12.89 10.34
CA PRO A 136 22.09 11.88 11.38
C PRO A 136 21.09 12.17 12.50
N TRP A 137 20.71 13.44 12.67
CA TRP A 137 19.75 13.91 13.67
C TRP A 137 18.38 14.21 13.05
N TYR A 138 18.09 13.62 11.89
CA TYR A 138 16.85 13.83 11.13
C TYR A 138 16.65 15.27 10.65
N GLU A 139 17.71 16.08 10.65
CA GLU A 139 17.71 17.46 10.14
C GLU A 139 17.69 17.48 8.62
N SER A 140 16.95 18.43 8.04
CA SER A 140 16.95 18.64 6.58
C SER A 140 18.32 19.13 6.12
N THR A 141 18.84 18.52 5.04
CA THR A 141 20.09 18.97 4.39
C THR A 141 19.87 20.17 3.47
N GLU A 142 18.62 20.47 3.12
CA GLU A 142 18.26 21.56 2.20
C GLU A 142 17.66 22.78 2.92
N VAL A 143 16.87 22.55 3.98
CA VAL A 143 16.13 23.61 4.68
C VAL A 143 16.65 23.79 6.10
N PRO A 144 17.30 24.93 6.42
CA PRO A 144 17.85 25.16 7.76
C PRO A 144 16.77 25.12 8.85
N ARG A 145 17.11 24.52 10.00
CA ARG A 145 16.26 24.41 11.20
C ARG A 145 14.97 23.59 11.01
N VAL A 146 14.92 22.72 10.01
CA VAL A 146 13.85 21.72 9.83
C VAL A 146 14.35 20.35 10.24
N HIS A 147 13.53 19.61 10.99
CA HIS A 147 13.78 18.20 11.33
C HIS A 147 12.56 17.37 10.95
N TYR A 148 12.79 16.13 10.51
CA TYR A 148 11.76 15.20 10.10
C TYR A 148 11.39 14.25 11.24
N ILE A 149 10.10 13.90 11.30
CA ILE A 149 9.58 12.94 12.28
C ILE A 149 8.68 11.89 11.58
N GLY A 150 8.50 10.75 12.24
CA GLY A 150 7.62 9.68 11.76
C GLY A 150 8.09 9.07 10.44
N TRP A 151 7.17 8.88 9.49
CA TRP A 151 7.43 8.22 8.20
C TRP A 151 8.64 8.80 7.44
N HIS A 152 8.87 10.11 7.52
CA HIS A 152 10.00 10.73 6.83
C HIS A 152 11.36 10.31 7.39
N MET A 153 11.45 9.93 8.68
CA MET A 153 12.71 9.51 9.32
C MET A 153 13.27 8.19 8.76
N HIS A 154 12.47 7.43 8.00
CA HIS A 154 12.84 6.10 7.52
C HIS A 154 13.92 6.06 6.43
N LYS A 155 14.54 7.19 6.06
CA LYS A 155 15.61 7.22 5.05
C LYS A 155 16.69 6.17 5.32
N PHE A 156 17.12 6.04 6.57
CA PHE A 156 18.28 5.21 6.93
C PHE A 156 17.94 3.76 7.28
N ASP A 157 16.70 3.46 7.68
CA ASP A 157 16.33 2.17 8.24
C ASP A 157 15.07 1.56 7.59
N PHE A 158 14.61 2.10 6.47
CA PHE A 158 13.46 1.58 5.74
C PHE A 158 13.63 0.09 5.44
N GLN A 159 12.59 -0.69 5.75
CA GLN A 159 12.56 -2.15 5.60
C GLN A 159 13.55 -2.95 6.47
N THR A 160 14.29 -2.27 7.34
CA THR A 160 15.30 -2.85 8.23
C THR A 160 14.90 -2.68 9.69
N SER A 161 14.51 -1.47 10.10
CA SER A 161 14.15 -1.16 11.49
C SER A 161 12.88 -0.32 11.62
N ALA A 162 12.49 0.02 12.85
CA ALA A 162 11.20 0.64 13.16
C ALA A 162 11.28 2.16 13.48
N GLY A 163 12.34 2.85 13.05
CA GLY A 163 12.66 4.23 13.46
C GLY A 163 11.63 5.28 13.08
N GLY A 164 10.89 5.10 11.98
CA GLY A 164 9.80 5.99 11.56
C GLY A 164 8.43 5.69 12.17
N PHE A 165 8.32 4.72 13.08
CA PHE A 165 7.10 4.46 13.84
C PHE A 165 7.18 5.09 15.24
N LEU A 166 6.03 5.42 15.85
CA LEU A 166 5.96 6.00 17.21
C LEU A 166 6.62 5.13 18.29
N HIS A 167 6.66 3.81 18.09
CA HIS A 167 7.37 2.87 18.96
C HIS A 167 8.88 2.78 18.67
N GLY A 168 9.39 3.59 17.74
CA GLY A 168 10.69 3.49 17.11
C GLY A 168 11.89 3.67 18.04
N PHE A 169 11.75 4.30 19.20
CA PHE A 169 12.86 4.48 20.15
C PHE A 169 13.39 3.15 20.74
N ARG A 170 12.60 2.08 20.71
CA ARG A 170 13.02 0.77 21.26
C ARG A 170 13.77 -0.11 20.27
N TYR A 171 13.71 0.22 18.97
CA TYR A 171 14.26 -0.56 17.88
C TYR A 171 14.91 0.35 16.84
N LEU A 172 15.69 1.34 17.28
CA LEU A 172 16.72 1.95 16.42
C LEU A 172 17.92 1.02 16.52
N ILE A 173 18.09 0.14 15.52
CA ILE A 173 19.30 -0.68 15.34
C ILE A 173 20.06 -0.08 14.18
#